data_AF-A0A3D1G805-F1
#
_entry.id   AF-A0A3D1G805-F1
#
_cell.length_a   1.000
_cell.length_b   1.000
_cell.length_c   1.000
_cell.angle_alpha   90.00
_cell.angle_beta   90.00
_cell.angle_gamma   90.00
#
_symmetry.space_group_name_H-M   'P 1'
#
loop_
_entity.id
_entity.type
_entity.pdbx_description
1 polymer ?
#
loop_
_entity_poly.entity_id
_entity_poly.type
_entity_poly.pdbx_seq_one_letter_code
_entity_poly.pdbx_strand_id
1 'polypeptide(L)'
;MNYTQNFFFLCKTPLSAESASDVEIVTKAEDSADFPRVFKEFEELRSHAFNKDNIYSVVRADDIYELVRTSNDKNAKEEAFEKAQVEIVTNLQHRVMQGKDANAKAILKEVYDIEL
;
A
#
# COMPACT_ATOMS: atom_id res chain seq x y z
N MET A 1 -0.15 -0.94 33.28
CA MET A 1 -0.66 -1.22 31.93
C MET A 1 -0.42 0.04 31.12
N ASN A 2 0.63 0.07 30.28
CA ASN A 2 0.91 1.24 29.44
C ASN A 2 -0.11 1.22 28.31
N TYR A 3 -1.12 2.08 28.39
CA TYR A 3 -2.10 2.23 27.32
C TYR A 3 -1.44 3.00 26.17
N THR A 4 -1.16 2.31 25.06
CA THR A 4 -0.71 2.95 23.84
C THR A 4 -1.94 3.31 23.03
N GLN A 5 -2.16 4.62 22.82
CA GLN A 5 -3.23 5.10 21.97
C GLN A 5 -2.90 4.77 20.51
N ASN A 6 -3.82 4.09 19.83
CA ASN A 6 -3.70 3.79 18.41
C ASN A 6 -4.65 4.69 17.60
N PHE A 7 -4.19 5.11 16.43
CA PHE A 7 -4.90 5.89 15.43
C PHE A 7 -5.05 5.07 14.15
N PHE A 8 -6.00 5.46 13.31
CA PHE A 8 -6.11 4.91 11.95
C PHE A 8 -5.33 5.82 11.00
N PHE A 9 -4.37 5.25 10.28
CA PHE A 9 -3.58 5.90 9.26
C PHE A 9 -4.03 5.39 7.89
N LEU A 10 -4.23 6.32 6.95
CA LEU A 10 -4.36 6.00 5.54
C LEU A 10 -2.97 6.12 4.91
N CYS A 11 -2.42 4.98 4.52
CA CYS A 11 -1.11 4.88 3.90
C CYS A 11 -1.28 4.65 2.40
N LYS A 12 -0.34 5.21 1.63
CA LYS A 12 -0.17 5.03 0.20
C LYS A 12 1.18 4.37 -0.04
N THR A 13 1.17 3.20 -0.67
CA THR A 13 2.37 2.44 -0.99
C THR A 13 2.51 2.33 -2.51
N PRO A 14 3.55 2.93 -3.11
CA PRO A 14 3.84 2.76 -4.52
C PRO A 14 4.05 1.29 -4.88
N LEU A 15 3.62 0.87 -6.08
CA LEU A 15 3.83 -0.50 -6.57
C LEU A 15 5.30 -0.82 -6.94
N SER A 16 6.19 0.17 -6.80
CA SER A 16 7.64 0.02 -6.88
C SER A 16 8.33 0.32 -5.55
N ALA A 17 7.60 0.32 -4.43
CA ALA A 17 8.19 0.53 -3.11
C ALA A 17 9.21 -0.57 -2.81
N GLU A 18 10.36 -0.17 -2.31
CA GLU A 18 11.47 -1.04 -1.92
C GLU A 18 11.53 -1.19 -0.40
N SER A 19 11.00 -0.21 0.34
CA SER A 19 10.89 -0.29 1.80
C SER A 19 9.77 0.58 2.37
N ALA A 20 9.59 0.51 3.70
CA ALA A 20 8.69 1.38 4.44
C ALA A 20 8.99 2.89 4.28
N SER A 21 10.19 3.28 3.85
CA SER A 21 10.50 4.69 3.57
C SER A 21 9.65 5.27 2.44
N ASP A 22 9.26 4.41 1.50
CA ASP A 22 8.56 4.78 0.27
C ASP A 22 7.05 4.90 0.50
N VAL A 23 6.57 4.48 1.68
CA VAL A 23 5.18 4.64 2.09
C VAL A 23 4.92 6.08 2.51
N GLU A 24 3.88 6.67 1.94
CA GLU A 24 3.35 7.97 2.29
C GLU A 24 2.16 7.83 3.24
N ILE A 25 2.08 8.66 4.27
CA ILE A 25 0.86 8.79 5.08
C ILE A 25 0.04 9.90 4.45
N VAL A 26 -1.10 9.54 3.85
CA VAL A 26 -2.02 10.47 3.19
C VAL A 26 -2.74 11.30 4.25
N THR A 27 -3.32 10.63 5.24
CA THR A 27 -4.03 11.24 6.37
C THR A 27 -4.05 10.28 7.54
N LYS A 28 -4.45 10.78 8.72
CA LYS A 28 -4.81 9.96 9.87
C LYS A 28 -6.12 10.43 10.48
N ALA A 29 -6.81 9.55 11.17
CA ALA A 29 -7.97 9.89 11.97
C ALA A 29 -7.49 10.51 13.28
N GLU A 30 -7.91 11.75 13.55
CA GLU A 30 -7.56 12.43 14.81
C GLU A 30 -8.23 11.77 16.03
N ASP A 31 -9.46 11.28 15.82
CA ASP A 31 -10.25 10.55 16.80
C ASP A 31 -11.20 9.54 16.13
N SER A 32 -12.08 8.91 16.92
CA SER A 32 -13.06 7.94 16.40
C SER A 32 -14.19 8.58 15.58
N ALA A 33 -14.52 9.86 15.82
CA ALA A 33 -15.52 10.58 15.05
C ALA A 33 -14.99 11.01 13.67
N ASP A 34 -13.67 11.14 13.53
CA ASP A 34 -12.98 11.48 12.29
C ASP A 34 -12.72 10.25 11.38
N PHE A 35 -12.79 9.02 11.92
CA PHE A 35 -12.59 7.79 11.14
C PHE A 35 -13.45 7.70 9.86
N PRO A 36 -14.75 8.04 9.86
CA PRO A 36 -15.56 8.01 8.64
C PRO A 36 -15.01 8.89 7.50
N ARG A 37 -14.37 10.03 7.79
CA ARG A 37 -13.73 10.88 6.79
C ARG A 37 -12.58 10.14 6.12
N VAL A 38 -11.70 9.55 6.94
CA VAL A 38 -10.52 8.80 6.46
C VAL A 38 -10.93 7.53 5.71
N PHE A 39 -11.97 6.84 6.17
CA PHE A 39 -12.50 5.66 5.47
C PHE A 39 -13.07 6.03 4.10
N LYS A 40 -13.81 7.14 4.01
CA LYS A 40 -14.34 7.62 2.72
C LYS A 40 -13.22 7.97 1.73
N GLU A 41 -12.17 8.65 2.19
CA GLU A 41 -11.00 8.98 1.37
C GLU A 41 -10.28 7.71 0.88
N PHE A 42 -10.16 6.69 1.74
CA PHE A 42 -9.67 5.38 1.36
C PHE A 42 -10.51 4.73 0.25
N GLU A 43 -11.84 4.74 0.36
CA GLU A 43 -12.73 4.19 -0.66
C GLU A 43 -12.63 4.93 -2.01
N GLU A 44 -12.54 6.26 -1.97
CA GLU A 44 -12.37 7.10 -3.15
C GLU A 44 -11.04 6.81 -3.86
N LEU A 45 -9.94 6.74 -3.10
CA LEU A 45 -8.58 6.53 -3.64
C LEU A 45 -8.35 5.14 -4.22
N ARG A 46 -9.05 4.10 -3.77
CA ARG A 46 -8.93 2.74 -4.32
C ARG A 46 -9.94 2.44 -5.43
N SER A 47 -10.89 3.34 -5.67
CA SER A 47 -12.04 3.09 -6.56
C SER A 47 -11.64 2.80 -8.01
N HIS A 48 -10.54 3.38 -8.50
CA HIS A 48 -10.02 3.16 -9.85
C HIS A 48 -9.53 1.73 -10.09
N ALA A 49 -9.15 1.02 -9.04
CA ALA A 49 -8.69 -0.36 -9.13
C ALA A 49 -9.84 -1.37 -9.30
N PHE A 50 -11.10 -0.93 -9.17
CA PHE A 50 -12.29 -1.78 -9.36
C PHE A 50 -12.74 -1.78 -10.81
N ASN A 51 -13.16 -2.95 -11.32
CA ASN A 51 -13.84 -3.03 -12.61
C ASN A 51 -15.34 -2.74 -12.50
N LYS A 52 -16.01 -2.73 -13.66
CA LYS A 52 -17.48 -2.62 -13.78
C LYS A 52 -18.29 -3.66 -12.99
N ASP A 53 -17.66 -4.76 -12.59
CA ASP A 53 -18.26 -5.84 -11.80
C ASP A 53 -17.89 -5.73 -10.30
N ASN A 54 -17.30 -4.60 -9.88
CA ASN A 54 -16.80 -4.33 -8.53
C ASN A 54 -15.74 -5.33 -8.02
N ILE A 55 -14.93 -5.88 -8.93
CA ILE A 55 -13.78 -6.74 -8.60
C ILE A 55 -12.51 -5.90 -8.58
N TYR A 56 -11.81 -5.92 -7.43
CA TYR A 56 -10.51 -5.26 -7.25
C TYR A 56 -9.42 -5.94 -8.08
N SER A 57 -8.55 -5.14 -8.69
CA SER A 57 -7.40 -5.64 -9.44
C SER A 57 -6.15 -4.82 -9.14
N VAL A 58 -5.17 -5.45 -8.48
CA VAL A 58 -3.85 -4.86 -8.20
C VAL A 58 -3.11 -4.41 -9.47
N VAL A 59 -3.35 -5.08 -10.59
CA VAL A 59 -2.72 -4.76 -11.88
C VAL A 59 -3.27 -3.45 -12.46
N ARG A 60 -4.48 -3.03 -12.05
CA ARG A 60 -5.08 -1.75 -12.43
C ARG A 60 -4.82 -0.63 -11.41
N ALA A 61 -4.34 -0.99 -10.22
CA ALA A 61 -4.01 0.00 -9.21
C ALA A 61 -2.73 0.74 -9.66
N ASP A 62 -2.72 2.06 -9.50
CA ASP A 62 -1.51 2.87 -9.63
C ASP A 62 -0.67 2.80 -8.34
N ASP A 63 -1.35 2.76 -7.19
CA ASP A 63 -0.78 2.71 -5.85
C ASP A 63 -1.67 1.83 -4.96
N ILE A 64 -1.09 1.26 -3.91
CA ILE A 64 -1.81 0.48 -2.90
C ILE A 64 -2.18 1.42 -1.76
N TYR A 65 -3.48 1.51 -1.45
CA TYR A 65 -3.97 2.26 -0.30
C TYR A 65 -4.34 1.29 0.81
N GLU A 66 -3.89 1.56 2.03
CA GLU A 66 -4.13 0.71 3.20
C GLU A 66 -4.57 1.54 4.41
N LEU A 67 -5.52 1.01 5.18
CA LEU A 67 -5.89 1.54 6.49
C LEU A 67 -5.21 0.73 7.58
N VAL A 68 -4.30 1.38 8.31
CA VAL A 68 -3.47 0.77 9.34
C VAL A 68 -3.80 1.34 10.71
N ARG A 69 -3.96 0.48 11.73
CA ARG A 69 -4.27 0.91 13.09
C ARG A 69 -3.06 0.73 14.01
N THR A 70 -2.35 1.82 14.29
CA THR A 70 -1.11 1.78 15.07
C THR A 70 -0.89 3.05 15.88
N SER A 71 0.23 3.15 16.60
CA SER A 71 0.49 4.22 17.56
C SER A 71 1.26 5.42 17.01
N ASN A 72 1.97 5.26 15.89
CA ASN A 72 2.82 6.29 15.31
C ASN A 72 3.07 6.06 13.81
N ASP A 73 3.51 7.11 13.14
CA ASP A 73 3.76 7.16 11.71
C ASP A 73 4.77 6.11 11.23
N LYS A 74 5.84 5.85 12.00
CA LYS A 74 6.86 4.85 11.62
C LYS A 74 6.23 3.46 11.53
N ASN A 75 5.52 3.04 12.57
CA ASN A 75 4.84 1.76 12.58
C ASN A 75 3.76 1.67 11.50
N ALA A 76 3.12 2.80 11.15
CA ALA A 76 2.07 2.82 10.13
C ALA A 76 2.65 2.52 8.74
N LYS A 77 3.83 3.09 8.46
CA LYS A 77 4.57 2.82 7.22
C LYS A 77 5.10 1.38 7.14
N GLU A 78 5.65 0.87 8.25
CA GLU A 78 6.15 -0.51 8.31
C GLU A 78 5.02 -1.52 8.06
N GLU A 79 3.88 -1.38 8.76
CA GLU A 79 2.75 -2.30 8.61
C GLU A 79 2.05 -2.14 7.25
N ALA A 80 1.98 -0.94 6.68
CA ALA A 80 1.46 -0.73 5.34
C ALA A 80 2.35 -1.37 4.26
N PHE A 81 3.67 -1.24 4.38
CA PHE A 81 4.62 -1.87 3.46
C PHE A 81 4.55 -3.40 3.54
N GLU A 82 4.51 -3.95 4.76
CA GLU A 82 4.39 -5.40 4.98
C GLU A 82 3.12 -5.96 4.33
N LYS A 83 1.96 -5.31 4.52
CA LYS A 83 0.70 -5.72 3.91
C LYS A 83 0.74 -5.66 2.39
N ALA A 84 1.39 -4.63 1.83
CA ALA A 84 1.48 -4.38 0.40
C ALA A 84 2.45 -5.31 -0.35
N GLN A 85 3.27 -6.11 0.33
CA GLN A 85 4.35 -6.87 -0.33
C GLN A 85 3.85 -7.81 -1.43
N VAL A 86 2.74 -8.51 -1.19
CA VAL A 86 2.21 -9.49 -2.15
C VAL A 86 1.75 -8.77 -3.43
N GLU A 87 1.08 -7.65 -3.27
CA GLU A 87 0.59 -6.79 -4.34
C GLU A 87 1.74 -6.17 -5.14
N ILE A 88 2.77 -5.67 -4.46
CA ILE A 88 3.99 -5.12 -5.09
C ILE A 88 4.66 -6.20 -5.95
N VAL A 89 4.96 -7.37 -5.37
CA VAL A 89 5.61 -8.47 -6.10
C VAL A 89 4.78 -8.90 -7.31
N THR A 90 3.45 -9.03 -7.14
CA THR A 90 2.54 -9.40 -8.22
C THR A 90 2.57 -8.38 -9.36
N ASN A 91 2.56 -7.08 -9.05
CA ASN A 91 2.63 -6.03 -10.06
C ASN A 91 3.99 -6.02 -10.78
N LEU A 92 5.09 -6.14 -10.04
CA LEU A 92 6.44 -6.17 -10.61
C LEU A 92 6.62 -7.38 -11.54
N GLN A 93 6.16 -8.57 -11.13
CA GLN A 93 6.16 -9.77 -11.98
C GLN A 93 5.40 -9.53 -13.28
N HIS A 94 4.21 -8.95 -13.19
CA HIS A 94 3.39 -8.64 -14.35
C HIS A 94 4.08 -7.64 -15.30
N ARG A 95 4.72 -6.58 -14.77
CA ARG A 95 5.50 -5.62 -15.56
C ARG A 95 6.68 -6.26 -16.28
N VAL A 96 7.41 -7.15 -15.61
CA VAL A 96 8.51 -7.92 -16.24
C VAL A 96 7.97 -8.79 -17.38
N MET A 97 6.86 -9.49 -17.16
CA MET A 97 6.26 -10.38 -18.17
C MET A 97 5.72 -9.62 -19.39
N GLN A 98 5.12 -8.43 -19.21
CA GLN A 98 4.51 -7.68 -20.31
C GLN A 98 5.50 -6.83 -21.11
N GLY A 99 6.52 -6.27 -20.46
CA GLY A 99 7.38 -5.24 -21.07
C GLY A 99 8.87 -5.47 -20.95
N LYS A 100 9.31 -6.57 -20.31
CA LYS A 100 10.72 -6.76 -19.88
C LYS A 100 11.25 -5.54 -19.11
N ASP A 101 10.41 -4.98 -18.24
CA ASP A 101 10.75 -3.82 -17.43
C ASP A 101 11.99 -4.11 -16.57
N ALA A 102 13.11 -3.49 -16.95
CA ALA A 102 14.40 -3.72 -16.31
C ALA A 102 14.43 -3.22 -14.86
N ASN A 103 13.68 -2.16 -14.55
CA ASN A 103 13.57 -1.64 -13.20
C ASN A 103 12.77 -2.61 -12.33
N ALA A 104 11.63 -3.09 -12.81
CA ALA A 104 10.85 -4.07 -12.07
C ALA A 104 11.63 -5.38 -11.81
N LYS A 105 12.43 -5.81 -12.79
CA LYS A 105 13.33 -6.96 -12.64
C LYS A 105 14.43 -6.72 -11.60
N ALA A 106 15.00 -5.52 -11.56
CA ALA A 106 16.01 -5.15 -10.57
C ALA A 106 15.41 -5.16 -9.15
N ILE A 107 14.25 -4.52 -8.95
CA ILE A 107 13.57 -4.48 -7.65
C ILE A 107 13.23 -5.89 -7.17
N LEU A 108 12.66 -6.74 -8.02
CA LEU A 108 12.37 -8.14 -7.67
C LEU A 108 13.60 -8.91 -7.21
N LYS A 109 14.74 -8.70 -7.88
CA LYS A 109 16.00 -9.37 -7.53
C LYS A 109 16.64 -8.80 -6.27
N GLU A 110 16.77 -7.48 -6.17
CA GLU A 110 17.56 -6.81 -5.14
C GLU A 110 16.80 -6.66 -3.81
N VAL A 111 15.48 -6.46 -3.87
CA VAL A 111 14.64 -6.24 -2.69
C VAL A 111 13.95 -7.51 -2.23
N TYR A 112 13.46 -8.31 -3.18
CA TYR A 112 12.60 -9.46 -2.88
C TYR A 112 13.28 -10.83 -3.09
N ASP A 113 14.53 -10.86 -3.60
CA ASP A 113 15.28 -12.09 -3.94
C ASP A 113 14.53 -13.04 -4.89
N ILE A 114 13.79 -12.48 -5.85
CA ILE A 114 13.02 -13.19 -6.87
C ILE A 114 13.69 -13.00 -8.24
N GLU A 115 14.16 -14.10 -8.85
CA GLU A 115 14.65 -14.09 -10.23
C GLU A 115 13.55 -14.48 -11.24
N LEU A 116 13.37 -13.64 -12.27
CA LEU A 116 12.44 -13.84 -13.40
C LEU A 116 13.13 -13.79 -14.76
#